data_AF-A0A193CCA1-F1
#
_entry.id   AF-A0A193CCA1-F1
#
_cell.length_a   1.000
_cell.length_b   1.000
_cell.length_c   1.000
_cell.angle_alpha   90.00
_cell.angle_beta   90.00
_cell.angle_gamma   90.00
#
_symmetry.space_group_name_H-M   'P 1'
#
loop_
_entity.id
_entity.type
_entity.pdbx_description
1 polymer ?
#
loop_
_entity_poly.entity_id
_entity_poly.type
_entity_poly.pdbx_seq_one_letter_code
_entity_poly.pdbx_strand_id
1 'polypeptide(L)'
;MTINDDRGATLPRAQDIDSAYPLSTGQYPPQAAAPGKLAEQTISDMLGWKWREGDTKGFVAALTGSFELKEVQGRTEAKWTPRGYAIQADLGAVTGGQASLAARARSTVKDALALLGSLRPLRTDADPENAESYRALVRHDLEQIQQELASPLIRVARVDQLFLLLLGNGGLAVGGGDRTRGHLGQLQDEFGLISGKVNTIEEERIQTSFITLVDWVVSLFRGWQDARDKIDPFSQPAGGQPFFGPAVVALSQLLSATASQVDEVVAMLRSVFVQQEDLEVLRVPDPDGGTMSLGGLLRWVREFATFEGGKLIESAGKEGVGTSFIQIARRLQRIVTNLPRQNTGGLNGDVPGNFRASLPPGFFSSRVQRAIDELDDHLQEVVRIAAPIGRGYSPSSSDPNPPAPPTPQLMPEPTPPTPPEAEEPPKPRTTRKRTGQ
;
A
#
# COMPACT_ATOMS: atom_id res chain seq x y z
N MET A 1 -27.65 -31.06 65.57
CA MET A 1 -28.68 -30.61 64.62
C MET A 1 -27.98 -29.67 63.65
N THR A 2 -27.65 -30.19 62.47
CA THR A 2 -27.10 -29.47 61.31
C THR A 2 -28.22 -28.74 60.56
N ILE A 3 -27.83 -27.71 59.79
CA ILE A 3 -28.38 -27.21 58.50
C ILE A 3 -28.30 -25.67 58.44
N ASN A 4 -27.36 -25.14 57.67
CA ASN A 4 -27.65 -24.40 56.44
C ASN A 4 -26.33 -24.06 55.72
N ASP A 5 -25.92 -24.98 54.86
CA ASP A 5 -25.10 -24.70 53.69
C ASP A 5 -25.99 -24.21 52.55
N ASP A 6 -25.36 -23.49 51.62
CA ASP A 6 -25.66 -23.45 50.19
C ASP A 6 -26.54 -22.32 49.61
N ARG A 7 -25.87 -21.24 49.13
CA ARG A 7 -26.30 -20.38 48.01
C ARG A 7 -25.11 -19.80 47.24
N GLY A 8 -24.08 -20.61 47.01
CA GLY A 8 -23.05 -20.32 46.02
C GLY A 8 -23.40 -21.08 44.76
N ALA A 9 -24.09 -20.47 43.78
CA ALA A 9 -24.22 -21.08 42.47
C ALA A 9 -22.80 -21.17 41.86
N THR A 10 -22.17 -22.33 42.00
CA THR A 10 -20.94 -22.67 41.30
C THR A 10 -21.23 -22.61 39.82
N LEU A 11 -20.72 -21.56 39.16
CA LEU A 11 -20.72 -21.48 37.70
C LEU A 11 -19.96 -22.69 37.15
N PRO A 12 -20.49 -23.40 36.15
CA PRO A 12 -19.83 -24.54 35.54
C PRO A 12 -18.46 -24.12 34.99
N ARG A 13 -17.47 -25.01 35.07
CA ARG A 13 -16.13 -24.75 34.55
C ARG A 13 -16.21 -24.59 33.02
N ALA A 14 -15.40 -23.72 32.44
CA ALA A 14 -15.43 -23.42 31.00
C ALA A 14 -15.29 -24.67 30.10
N GLN A 15 -14.70 -25.77 30.60
CA GLN A 15 -14.59 -27.05 29.89
C GLN A 15 -15.94 -27.79 29.76
N ASP A 16 -16.89 -27.56 30.67
CA ASP A 16 -18.17 -28.27 30.68
C ASP A 16 -19.17 -27.71 29.64
N ILE A 17 -18.96 -26.46 29.19
CA ILE A 17 -19.83 -25.82 28.18
C ILE A 17 -19.52 -26.35 26.77
N ASP A 18 -18.25 -26.67 26.50
CA ASP A 18 -17.80 -27.21 25.20
C ASP A 18 -18.25 -28.67 24.97
N SER A 19 -18.68 -29.36 26.03
CA SER A 19 -19.14 -30.76 25.96
C SER A 19 -20.64 -30.89 25.66
N ALA A 20 -21.41 -29.82 25.80
CA ALA A 20 -22.87 -29.84 25.67
C ALA A 20 -23.36 -29.65 24.21
N TYR A 21 -22.46 -29.31 23.29
CA TYR A 21 -22.79 -29.11 21.88
C TYR A 21 -21.86 -29.97 21.01
N PRO A 22 -22.28 -31.18 20.58
CA PRO A 22 -21.58 -31.85 19.51
C PRO A 22 -21.57 -30.94 18.28
N LEU A 23 -20.45 -30.94 17.56
CA LEU A 23 -20.25 -30.26 16.28
C LEU A 23 -21.36 -30.66 15.29
N SER A 24 -22.47 -29.94 15.33
CA SER A 24 -23.45 -29.96 14.26
C SER A 24 -22.84 -29.15 13.13
N THR A 25 -22.10 -29.82 12.25
CA THR A 25 -21.99 -29.40 10.85
C THR A 25 -23.37 -29.54 10.21
N GLY A 26 -24.33 -28.75 10.68
CA GLY A 26 -25.60 -28.56 10.04
C GLY A 26 -25.39 -27.53 8.94
N GLN A 27 -25.51 -27.96 7.69
CA GLN A 27 -25.79 -27.05 6.59
C GLN A 27 -27.02 -26.25 6.98
N TYR A 28 -26.82 -24.99 7.38
CA TYR A 28 -27.91 -24.02 7.39
C TYR A 28 -28.33 -23.83 5.93
N PRO A 29 -29.58 -24.15 5.53
CA PRO A 29 -30.07 -23.61 4.28
C PRO A 29 -30.00 -22.07 4.41
N PRO A 30 -29.51 -21.35 3.38
CA PRO A 30 -29.47 -19.91 3.44
C PRO A 30 -30.90 -19.41 3.69
N GLN A 31 -31.10 -18.77 4.83
CA GLN A 31 -32.33 -18.06 5.11
C GLN A 31 -32.43 -17.00 4.00
N ALA A 32 -33.32 -17.22 3.03
CA ALA A 32 -33.50 -16.30 1.92
C ALA A 32 -33.83 -14.93 2.50
N ALA A 33 -32.91 -13.97 2.34
CA ALA A 33 -33.14 -12.60 2.76
C ALA A 33 -34.46 -12.14 2.12
N ALA A 34 -35.38 -11.61 2.92
CA ALA A 34 -36.60 -11.01 2.40
C ALA A 34 -36.21 -10.03 1.27
N PRO A 35 -36.90 -10.02 0.11
CA PRO A 35 -36.47 -9.27 -1.07
C PRO A 35 -36.14 -7.79 -0.77
N GLY A 36 -36.85 -7.18 0.19
CA GLY A 36 -36.56 -5.84 0.68
C GLY A 36 -35.18 -5.69 1.36
N LYS A 37 -34.80 -6.64 2.23
CA LYS A 37 -33.47 -6.63 2.87
C LYS A 37 -32.35 -6.91 1.88
N LEU A 38 -32.58 -7.78 0.90
CA LEU A 38 -31.61 -8.04 -0.17
C LEU A 38 -31.44 -6.80 -1.06
N ALA A 39 -32.53 -6.11 -1.40
CA ALA A 39 -32.48 -4.87 -2.16
C ALA A 39 -31.79 -3.75 -1.38
N GLU A 40 -32.11 -3.58 -0.10
CA GLU A 40 -31.46 -2.61 0.79
C GLU A 40 -29.96 -2.87 0.92
N GLN A 41 -29.57 -4.13 1.08
CA GLN A 41 -28.17 -4.54 1.15
C GLN A 41 -27.47 -4.29 -0.19
N THR A 42 -28.06 -4.72 -1.31
CA THR A 42 -27.48 -4.52 -2.65
C THR A 42 -27.33 -3.03 -2.98
N ILE A 43 -28.32 -2.20 -2.62
CA ILE A 43 -28.26 -0.74 -2.82
C ILE A 43 -27.19 -0.13 -1.91
N SER A 44 -27.11 -0.56 -0.66
CA SER A 44 -26.08 -0.08 0.28
C SER A 44 -24.67 -0.46 -0.19
N ASP A 45 -24.51 -1.66 -0.73
CA ASP A 45 -23.24 -2.17 -1.27
C ASP A 45 -22.85 -1.43 -2.57
N MET A 46 -23.82 -1.17 -3.45
CA MET A 46 -23.57 -0.42 -4.69
C MET A 46 -23.19 1.05 -4.45
N LEU A 47 -23.76 1.66 -3.40
CA LEU A 47 -23.56 3.07 -3.05
C LEU A 47 -22.48 3.28 -1.98
N GLY A 48 -21.96 2.20 -1.37
CA GLY A 48 -21.05 2.25 -0.23
C GLY A 48 -21.58 3.09 0.93
N TRP A 49 -22.90 3.15 1.09
CA TRP A 49 -23.60 4.05 1.99
C TRP A 49 -24.69 3.27 2.71
N LYS A 50 -24.77 3.43 4.05
CA LYS A 50 -25.75 2.72 4.87
C LYS A 50 -27.03 3.54 5.04
N TRP A 51 -28.16 2.93 4.69
CA TRP A 51 -29.49 3.53 4.81
C TRP A 51 -29.79 4.03 6.24
N ARG A 52 -30.29 5.26 6.34
CA ARG A 52 -30.84 5.85 7.57
C ARG A 52 -32.23 6.39 7.28
N GLU A 53 -33.17 6.10 8.18
CA GLU A 53 -34.55 6.55 8.02
C GLU A 53 -34.63 8.09 8.05
N GLY A 54 -35.17 8.69 6.99
CA GLY A 54 -35.27 10.15 6.82
C GLY A 54 -34.10 10.85 6.13
N ASP A 55 -33.00 10.16 5.77
CA ASP A 55 -31.83 10.76 5.12
C ASP A 55 -31.90 10.72 3.58
N THR A 56 -32.93 11.35 3.01
CA THR A 56 -33.13 11.41 1.55
C THR A 56 -32.04 12.22 0.85
N LYS A 57 -31.45 13.21 1.52
CA LYS A 57 -30.33 14.00 0.99
C LYS A 57 -29.04 13.18 0.92
N GLY A 58 -28.73 12.39 1.95
CA GLY A 58 -27.58 11.47 1.95
C GLY A 58 -27.69 10.42 0.87
N PHE A 59 -28.89 9.86 0.66
CA PHE A 59 -29.14 8.91 -0.43
C PHE A 59 -28.90 9.50 -1.82
N VAL A 60 -29.45 10.70 -2.10
CA VAL A 60 -29.25 11.37 -3.40
C VAL A 60 -27.79 11.74 -3.61
N ALA A 61 -27.08 12.21 -2.57
CA ALA A 61 -25.66 12.50 -2.65
C ALA A 61 -24.80 11.24 -2.92
N ALA A 62 -25.15 10.11 -2.32
CA ALA A 62 -24.50 8.83 -2.58
C ALA A 62 -24.77 8.33 -4.01
N LEU A 63 -26.00 8.47 -4.51
CA LEU A 63 -26.38 8.11 -5.88
C LEU A 63 -25.62 8.94 -6.92
N THR A 64 -25.70 10.27 -6.83
CA THR A 64 -25.00 11.19 -7.74
C THR A 64 -23.48 11.00 -7.67
N GLY A 65 -22.98 10.60 -6.51
CA GLY A 65 -21.56 10.32 -6.31
C GLY A 65 -21.08 8.95 -6.77
N SER A 66 -21.97 8.01 -7.08
CA SER A 66 -21.64 6.63 -7.49
C SER A 66 -21.88 6.36 -8.97
N PHE A 67 -22.55 7.29 -9.67
CA PHE A 67 -22.87 7.16 -11.09
C PHE A 67 -22.48 8.44 -11.84
N GLU A 68 -21.60 8.30 -12.82
CA GLU A 68 -21.28 9.36 -13.78
C GLU A 68 -22.20 9.18 -15.00
N LEU A 69 -23.03 10.18 -15.29
CA LEU A 69 -23.92 10.18 -16.46
C LEU A 69 -23.25 10.94 -17.61
N LYS A 70 -23.11 10.31 -18.77
CA LYS A 70 -22.64 10.97 -20.00
C LYS A 70 -23.66 10.78 -21.12
N GLU A 71 -23.92 11.85 -21.83
CA GLU A 71 -24.78 11.81 -23.00
C GLU A 71 -23.92 11.55 -24.25
N VAL A 72 -24.08 10.38 -24.85
CA VAL A 72 -23.31 9.96 -26.04
C VAL A 72 -24.32 9.63 -27.13
N GLN A 73 -24.24 10.38 -28.23
CA GLN A 73 -25.08 10.17 -29.43
C GLN A 73 -26.59 10.06 -29.14
N GLY A 74 -27.11 10.93 -28.26
CA GLY A 74 -28.54 11.00 -27.94
C GLY A 74 -29.05 9.87 -27.01
N ARG A 75 -28.15 9.15 -26.33
CA ARG A 75 -28.48 8.21 -25.26
C ARG A 75 -27.69 8.56 -24.00
N THR A 76 -28.34 8.47 -22.85
CA THR A 76 -27.70 8.62 -21.55
C THR A 76 -27.02 7.31 -21.17
N GLU A 77 -25.69 7.30 -21.16
CA GLU A 77 -24.89 6.21 -20.63
C GLU A 77 -24.57 6.50 -19.15
N ALA A 78 -24.82 5.51 -18.29
CA ALA A 78 -24.47 5.58 -16.88
C ALA A 78 -23.22 4.72 -16.62
N LYS A 79 -22.15 5.34 -16.16
CA LYS A 79 -20.96 4.64 -15.68
C LYS A 79 -21.02 4.55 -14.16
N TRP A 80 -21.20 3.33 -13.65
CA TRP A 80 -21.14 3.08 -12.21
C TRP A 80 -19.68 3.07 -11.73
N THR A 81 -19.39 3.87 -10.71
CA THR A 81 -18.13 3.85 -9.96
C THR A 81 -18.45 3.45 -8.52
N PRO A 82 -18.07 2.24 -8.08
CA PRO A 82 -18.41 1.75 -6.73
C PRO A 82 -17.89 2.71 -5.66
N ARG A 83 -18.76 3.11 -4.73
CA ARG A 83 -18.40 3.87 -3.53
C ARG A 83 -18.04 2.97 -2.34
N GLY A 84 -17.64 1.73 -2.59
CA GLY A 84 -16.91 0.93 -1.60
C GLY A 84 -15.42 1.09 -1.86
N TYR A 85 -14.63 1.47 -0.85
CA TYR A 85 -13.16 1.47 -0.94
C TYR A 85 -12.57 2.33 -2.07
N ALA A 86 -13.17 3.47 -2.38
CA ALA A 86 -12.59 4.50 -3.26
C ALA A 86 -11.37 5.23 -2.64
N ILE A 87 -10.65 4.56 -1.74
CA ILE A 87 -9.31 4.91 -1.25
C ILE A 87 -8.27 4.31 -2.22
N GLN A 88 -8.63 3.28 -3.00
CA GLN A 88 -7.65 2.50 -3.77
C GLN A 88 -7.23 3.12 -5.11
N ALA A 89 -7.94 4.13 -5.63
CA ALA A 89 -7.66 4.72 -6.94
C ALA A 89 -6.65 5.87 -6.91
N ASP A 90 -6.66 6.71 -5.87
CA ASP A 90 -5.79 7.91 -5.81
C ASP A 90 -4.62 7.78 -4.82
N LEU A 91 -4.70 6.90 -3.82
CA LEU A 91 -3.61 6.67 -2.85
C LEU A 91 -2.62 5.58 -3.29
N GLY A 92 -2.99 4.81 -4.32
CA GLY A 92 -2.22 3.67 -4.83
C GLY A 92 -1.61 3.88 -6.21
N ALA A 93 -1.58 5.11 -6.73
CA ALA A 93 -0.80 5.40 -7.92
C ALA A 93 0.66 4.98 -7.67
N VAL A 94 1.26 4.30 -8.65
CA VAL A 94 2.70 4.02 -8.68
C VAL A 94 3.41 5.36 -8.46
N THR A 95 4.03 5.57 -7.30
CA THR A 95 4.55 6.89 -6.88
C THR A 95 6.04 6.82 -6.53
N GLY A 96 6.71 7.97 -6.62
CA GLY A 96 8.12 8.13 -6.24
C GLY A 96 9.06 7.15 -6.96
N GLY A 97 9.89 6.44 -6.20
CA GLY A 97 10.87 5.49 -6.73
C GLY A 97 10.26 4.33 -7.52
N GLN A 98 9.05 3.88 -7.16
CA GLN A 98 8.32 2.85 -7.90
C GLN A 98 7.87 3.37 -9.28
N ALA A 99 7.43 4.62 -9.36
CA ALA A 99 7.02 5.25 -10.63
C ALA A 99 8.20 5.38 -11.58
N SER A 100 9.35 5.80 -11.03
CA SER A 100 10.60 5.88 -11.77
C SER A 100 11.03 4.50 -12.30
N LEU A 101 10.94 3.45 -11.47
CA LEU A 101 11.25 2.09 -11.88
C LEU A 101 10.29 1.57 -12.96
N ALA A 102 8.98 1.78 -12.80
CA ALA A 102 7.97 1.38 -13.78
C ALA A 102 8.15 2.11 -15.12
N ALA A 103 8.44 3.41 -15.09
CA ALA A 103 8.71 4.20 -16.29
C ALA A 103 10.00 3.73 -17.00
N ARG A 104 11.06 3.44 -16.23
CA ARG A 104 12.29 2.86 -16.76
C ARG A 104 12.03 1.50 -17.40
N ALA A 105 11.33 0.60 -16.69
CA ALA A 105 10.95 -0.71 -17.21
C ALA A 105 10.18 -0.59 -18.53
N ARG A 106 9.20 0.31 -18.60
CA ARG A 106 8.43 0.56 -19.83
C ARG A 106 9.30 0.99 -21.01
N SER A 107 10.23 1.93 -20.81
CA SER A 107 11.14 2.37 -21.87
C SER A 107 12.10 1.25 -22.27
N THR A 108 12.78 0.65 -21.30
CA THR A 108 13.78 -0.38 -21.52
C THR A 108 13.20 -1.62 -22.19
N VAL A 109 12.02 -2.08 -21.76
CA VAL A 109 11.34 -3.24 -22.37
C VAL A 109 10.91 -2.92 -23.79
N LYS A 110 10.35 -1.73 -24.05
CA LYS A 110 9.98 -1.32 -25.42
C LYS A 110 11.18 -1.38 -26.36
N ASP A 111 12.31 -0.81 -25.95
CA ASP A 111 13.51 -0.77 -26.78
C ASP A 111 14.12 -2.17 -26.93
N ALA A 112 14.18 -2.96 -25.85
CA ALA A 112 14.67 -4.33 -25.86
C ALA A 112 13.85 -5.24 -26.79
N LEU A 113 12.53 -5.11 -26.80
CA LEU A 113 11.64 -5.86 -27.70
C LEU A 113 11.87 -5.49 -29.17
N ALA A 114 12.17 -4.22 -29.46
CA ALA A 114 12.52 -3.79 -30.82
C ALA A 114 13.84 -4.43 -31.30
N LEU A 115 14.87 -4.45 -30.45
CA LEU A 115 16.12 -5.16 -30.75
C LEU A 115 15.90 -6.67 -30.89
N LEU A 116 15.13 -7.29 -30.00
CA LEU A 116 14.82 -8.72 -30.04
C LEU A 116 14.18 -9.14 -31.36
N GLY A 117 13.29 -8.30 -31.91
CA GLY A 117 12.65 -8.53 -33.21
C GLY A 117 13.59 -8.37 -34.41
N SER A 118 14.65 -7.58 -34.28
CA SER A 118 15.63 -7.37 -35.34
C SER A 118 16.70 -8.45 -35.41
N LEU A 119 16.95 -9.19 -34.32
CA LEU A 119 17.93 -10.27 -34.28
C LEU A 119 17.67 -11.34 -35.34
N ARG A 120 18.74 -11.87 -35.92
CA ARG A 120 18.75 -13.00 -36.86
C ARG A 120 19.80 -14.02 -36.44
N PRO A 121 19.54 -15.33 -36.62
CA PRO A 121 20.56 -16.34 -36.38
C PRO A 121 21.78 -16.12 -37.28
N LEU A 122 22.98 -16.18 -36.71
CA LEU A 122 24.25 -16.20 -37.43
C LEU A 122 24.66 -17.62 -37.82
N ARG A 123 24.11 -18.60 -37.10
CA ARG A 123 24.28 -20.02 -37.41
C ARG A 123 23.51 -20.41 -38.66
N THR A 124 24.20 -21.11 -39.56
CA THR A 124 23.58 -21.72 -40.74
C THR A 124 22.76 -22.96 -40.41
N ASP A 125 22.98 -23.55 -39.23
CA ASP A 125 22.30 -24.74 -38.71
C ASP A 125 21.29 -24.44 -37.60
N ALA A 126 20.93 -23.17 -37.40
CA ALA A 126 19.90 -22.80 -36.42
C ALA A 126 18.54 -23.37 -36.81
N ASP A 127 17.87 -24.00 -35.86
CA ASP A 127 16.51 -24.49 -36.07
C ASP A 127 15.55 -23.29 -35.98
N PRO A 128 14.80 -22.96 -37.05
CA PRO A 128 13.91 -21.82 -37.05
C PRO A 128 12.81 -21.91 -35.98
N GLU A 129 12.35 -23.12 -35.62
CA GLU A 129 11.33 -23.31 -34.60
C GLU A 129 11.90 -23.07 -33.20
N ASN A 130 13.10 -23.59 -32.91
CA ASN A 130 13.77 -23.33 -31.63
C ASN A 130 14.15 -21.85 -31.49
N ALA A 131 14.64 -21.24 -32.58
CA ALA A 131 15.01 -19.83 -32.61
C ALA A 131 13.82 -18.91 -32.29
N GLU A 132 12.66 -19.13 -32.92
CA GLU A 132 11.45 -18.35 -32.59
C GLU A 132 10.91 -18.69 -31.20
N SER A 133 11.02 -19.95 -30.76
CA SER A 133 10.59 -20.36 -29.41
C SER A 133 11.35 -19.62 -28.32
N TYR A 134 12.69 -19.57 -28.37
CA TYR A 134 13.48 -18.80 -27.40
C TYR A 134 13.25 -17.29 -27.52
N ARG A 135 13.06 -16.77 -28.74
CA ARG A 135 12.69 -15.35 -28.93
C ARG A 135 11.35 -15.04 -28.26
N ALA A 136 10.36 -15.92 -28.37
CA ALA A 136 9.06 -15.77 -27.75
C ALA A 136 9.13 -15.84 -26.22
N LEU A 137 9.97 -16.71 -25.66
CA LEU A 137 10.21 -16.79 -24.21
C LEU A 137 10.80 -15.49 -23.66
N VAL A 138 11.85 -14.96 -24.31
CA VAL A 138 12.47 -13.68 -23.93
C VAL A 138 11.46 -12.53 -24.02
N ARG A 139 10.65 -12.48 -25.09
CA ARG A 139 9.58 -11.49 -25.25
C ARG A 139 8.58 -11.56 -24.10
N HIS A 140 8.09 -12.77 -23.81
CA HIS A 140 7.11 -13.01 -22.75
C HIS A 140 7.63 -12.53 -21.39
N ASP A 141 8.85 -12.91 -21.01
CA ASP A 141 9.43 -12.54 -19.72
C ASP A 141 9.60 -11.02 -19.57
N LEU A 142 10.05 -10.32 -20.63
CA LEU A 142 10.19 -8.87 -20.63
C LEU A 142 8.84 -8.16 -20.45
N GLU A 143 7.80 -8.62 -21.15
CA GLU A 143 6.44 -8.08 -21.02
C GLU A 143 5.86 -8.34 -19.62
N GLN A 144 6.09 -9.53 -19.06
CA GLN A 144 5.68 -9.86 -17.69
C GLN A 144 6.41 -9.00 -16.65
N ILE A 145 7.73 -8.77 -16.80
CA ILE A 145 8.49 -7.87 -15.91
C ILE A 145 7.89 -6.47 -15.96
N GLN A 146 7.61 -5.94 -17.15
CA GLN A 146 6.98 -4.63 -17.30
C GLN A 146 5.63 -4.56 -16.57
N GLN A 147 4.81 -5.59 -16.73
CA GLN A 147 3.48 -5.65 -16.11
C GLN A 147 3.57 -5.71 -14.58
N GLU A 148 4.45 -6.55 -14.02
CA GLU A 148 4.65 -6.65 -12.57
C GLU A 148 5.16 -5.33 -11.97
N LEU A 149 6.15 -4.70 -12.61
CA LEU A 149 6.73 -3.44 -12.11
C LEU A 149 5.75 -2.25 -12.20
N ALA A 150 4.74 -2.35 -13.05
CA ALA A 150 3.65 -1.38 -13.12
C ALA A 150 2.54 -1.62 -12.09
N SER A 151 2.56 -2.74 -11.36
CA SER A 151 1.58 -3.04 -10.31
C SER A 151 1.75 -2.09 -9.12
N PRO A 152 0.66 -1.61 -8.49
CA PRO A 152 0.73 -0.79 -7.28
C PRO A 152 1.37 -1.55 -6.10
N LEU A 153 1.14 -2.86 -6.00
CA LEU A 153 1.86 -3.77 -5.11
C LEU A 153 2.64 -4.76 -5.96
N ILE A 154 3.95 -4.55 -6.02
CA ILE A 154 4.86 -5.38 -6.81
C ILE A 154 5.09 -6.70 -6.07
N ARG A 155 4.88 -7.81 -6.78
CA ARG A 155 5.17 -9.16 -6.25
C ARG A 155 6.66 -9.43 -6.38
N VAL A 156 7.43 -9.12 -5.34
CA VAL A 156 8.91 -9.24 -5.33
C VAL A 156 9.37 -10.60 -5.84
N ALA A 157 8.86 -11.69 -5.26
CA ALA A 157 9.25 -13.05 -5.64
C ALA A 157 8.96 -13.37 -7.12
N ARG A 158 7.89 -12.80 -7.69
CA ARG A 158 7.53 -13.00 -9.10
C ARG A 158 8.51 -12.25 -10.01
N VAL A 159 8.86 -11.02 -9.68
CA VAL A 159 9.86 -10.24 -10.42
C VAL A 159 11.23 -10.91 -10.35
N ASP A 160 11.63 -11.37 -9.16
CA ASP A 160 12.87 -12.14 -8.98
C ASP A 160 12.89 -13.42 -9.83
N GLN A 161 11.78 -14.16 -9.86
CA GLN A 161 11.64 -15.34 -10.71
C GLN A 161 11.77 -15.00 -12.20
N LEU A 162 11.13 -13.93 -12.67
CA LEU A 162 11.20 -13.53 -14.08
C LEU A 162 12.62 -13.13 -14.49
N PHE A 163 13.33 -12.37 -13.65
CA PHE A 163 14.74 -12.08 -13.89
C PHE A 163 15.62 -13.32 -13.82
N LEU A 164 15.33 -14.26 -12.92
CA LEU A 164 16.02 -15.54 -12.84
C LEU A 164 15.84 -16.39 -14.11
N LEU A 165 14.63 -16.42 -14.69
CA LEU A 165 14.37 -17.10 -15.97
C LEU A 165 15.13 -16.44 -17.12
N LEU A 166 15.09 -15.10 -17.17
CA LEU A 166 15.67 -14.33 -18.25
C LEU A 166 17.21 -14.31 -18.24
N LEU A 167 17.82 -14.15 -17.07
CA LEU A 167 19.27 -14.01 -16.87
C LEU A 167 19.96 -15.26 -16.31
N GLY A 168 19.20 -16.24 -15.80
CA GLY A 168 19.73 -17.42 -15.10
C GLY A 168 20.21 -17.12 -13.67
N ASN A 169 20.70 -18.17 -12.99
CA ASN A 169 21.13 -18.16 -11.58
C ASN A 169 22.43 -17.38 -11.30
N GLY A 170 22.77 -16.41 -12.16
CA GLY A 170 24.02 -15.67 -12.13
C GLY A 170 23.91 -14.28 -12.76
N GLY A 171 22.75 -13.62 -12.65
CA GLY A 171 22.47 -12.27 -13.22
C GLY A 171 23.42 -11.13 -12.80
N LEU A 172 24.51 -11.45 -12.10
CA LEU A 172 25.60 -10.57 -11.67
C LEU A 172 26.99 -11.02 -12.15
N ALA A 173 27.13 -12.10 -12.90
CA ALA A 173 28.41 -12.52 -13.48
C ALA A 173 28.80 -11.64 -14.68
N VAL A 174 28.83 -10.32 -14.48
CA VAL A 174 29.57 -9.42 -15.35
C VAL A 174 31.04 -9.62 -15.02
N GLY A 175 31.75 -10.38 -15.86
CA GLY A 175 33.21 -10.53 -15.74
C GLY A 175 33.81 -11.89 -16.08
N GLY A 176 33.05 -12.88 -16.58
CA GLY A 176 33.59 -14.23 -16.79
C GLY A 176 33.06 -14.94 -18.03
N GLY A 177 33.42 -14.46 -19.22
CA GLY A 177 33.17 -15.13 -20.50
C GLY A 177 31.88 -14.67 -21.20
N ASP A 178 31.92 -14.71 -22.53
CA ASP A 178 30.92 -14.29 -23.53
C ASP A 178 29.56 -15.04 -23.44
N ARG A 179 29.19 -15.59 -22.29
CA ARG A 179 28.02 -16.47 -22.10
C ARG A 179 27.01 -15.87 -21.14
N THR A 180 25.92 -15.37 -21.72
CA THR A 180 24.70 -15.05 -20.99
C THR A 180 24.03 -16.37 -20.55
N ARG A 181 23.29 -16.38 -19.44
CA ARG A 181 22.52 -17.55 -18.98
C ARG A 181 21.01 -17.29 -19.11
N GLY A 182 20.18 -18.24 -18.69
CA GLY A 182 18.72 -18.13 -18.78
C GLY A 182 18.23 -18.18 -20.22
N HIS A 183 17.02 -17.67 -20.47
CA HIS A 183 16.45 -17.61 -21.81
C HIS A 183 17.28 -16.73 -22.77
N LEU A 184 17.95 -15.68 -22.27
CA LEU A 184 18.86 -14.88 -23.09
C LEU A 184 20.10 -15.68 -23.52
N GLY A 185 20.64 -16.51 -22.63
CA GLY A 185 21.73 -17.44 -22.97
C GLY A 185 21.32 -18.49 -23.99
N GLN A 186 20.13 -19.08 -23.82
CA GLN A 186 19.61 -20.06 -24.77
C GLN A 186 19.39 -19.43 -26.16
N LEU A 187 18.86 -18.21 -26.21
CA LEU A 187 18.76 -17.43 -27.45
C LEU A 187 20.13 -17.17 -28.08
N GLN A 188 21.13 -16.81 -27.26
CA GLN A 188 22.51 -16.59 -27.71
C GLN A 188 23.09 -17.83 -28.38
N ASP A 189 22.93 -19.00 -27.74
CA ASP A 189 23.47 -20.28 -28.21
C ASP A 189 22.77 -20.76 -29.49
N GLU A 190 21.45 -20.62 -29.56
CA GLU A 190 20.64 -21.00 -30.73
C GLU A 190 20.95 -20.10 -31.93
N PHE A 191 21.10 -18.79 -31.72
CA PHE A 191 21.42 -17.85 -32.79
C PHE A 191 22.92 -17.84 -33.13
N GLY A 192 23.76 -18.39 -32.26
CA GLY A 192 25.22 -18.31 -32.34
C GLY A 192 25.77 -16.89 -32.24
N LEU A 193 25.18 -16.08 -31.36
CA LEU A 193 25.58 -14.69 -31.09
C LEU A 193 26.80 -14.64 -30.15
N ILE A 194 27.86 -15.33 -30.54
CA ILE A 194 29.14 -15.40 -29.83
C ILE A 194 30.24 -14.85 -30.72
N SER A 195 31.25 -14.22 -30.10
CA SER A 195 32.27 -13.46 -30.83
C SER A 195 33.05 -14.31 -31.84
N GLY A 196 33.22 -15.60 -31.54
CA GLY A 196 33.91 -16.55 -32.42
C GLY A 196 33.13 -17.01 -33.67
N LYS A 197 31.87 -16.57 -33.84
CA LYS A 197 31.03 -16.91 -35.01
C LYS A 197 30.76 -15.73 -35.95
N VAL A 198 31.30 -14.55 -35.64
CA VAL A 198 31.16 -13.35 -36.45
C VAL A 198 32.26 -13.29 -37.50
N ASN A 199 31.87 -13.24 -38.78
CA ASN A 199 32.75 -13.18 -39.94
C ASN A 199 32.56 -11.91 -40.77
N THR A 200 31.41 -11.23 -40.65
CA THR A 200 31.11 -10.01 -41.41
C THR A 200 30.72 -8.83 -40.50
N ILE A 201 30.84 -7.61 -41.02
CA ILE A 201 30.41 -6.38 -40.32
C ILE A 201 28.92 -6.43 -39.98
N GLU A 202 28.10 -7.04 -40.84
CA GLU A 202 26.66 -7.17 -40.59
C GLU A 202 26.37 -8.15 -39.44
N GLU A 203 27.12 -9.26 -39.38
CA GLU A 203 27.04 -10.21 -38.25
C GLU A 203 27.53 -9.56 -36.94
N GLU A 204 28.55 -8.71 -37.00
CA GLU A 204 29.04 -7.91 -35.88
C GLU A 204 27.97 -6.94 -35.38
N ARG A 205 27.24 -6.29 -36.30
CA ARG A 205 26.10 -5.42 -35.99
C ARG A 205 24.97 -6.17 -35.27
N ILE A 206 24.68 -7.40 -35.70
CA ILE A 206 23.67 -8.26 -35.06
C ILE A 206 24.14 -8.69 -33.67
N GLN A 207 25.40 -9.11 -33.51
CA GLN A 207 25.97 -9.46 -32.21
C GLN A 207 25.94 -8.25 -31.26
N THR A 208 26.33 -7.08 -31.73
CA THR A 208 26.29 -5.82 -30.95
C THR A 208 24.87 -5.49 -30.49
N SER A 209 23.86 -5.73 -31.34
CA SER A 209 22.45 -5.55 -30.98
C SER A 209 22.02 -6.49 -29.85
N PHE A 210 22.50 -7.74 -29.85
CA PHE A 210 22.25 -8.68 -28.76
C PHE A 210 22.95 -8.27 -27.47
N ILE A 211 24.21 -7.86 -27.53
CA ILE A 211 24.96 -7.36 -26.36
C ILE A 211 24.22 -6.16 -25.73
N THR A 212 23.77 -5.22 -26.57
CA THR A 212 22.99 -4.06 -26.12
C THR A 212 21.69 -4.47 -25.42
N LEU A 213 20.99 -5.47 -25.95
CA LEU A 213 19.78 -6.01 -25.34
C LEU A 213 20.08 -6.61 -23.95
N VAL A 214 21.14 -7.41 -23.81
CA VAL A 214 21.53 -8.00 -22.52
C VAL A 214 21.88 -6.91 -21.51
N ASP A 215 22.65 -5.90 -21.91
CA ASP A 215 23.03 -4.77 -21.06
C ASP A 215 21.82 -4.00 -20.53
N TRP A 216 20.82 -3.78 -21.38
CA TRP A 216 19.56 -3.14 -20.97
C TRP A 216 18.81 -3.95 -19.93
N VAL A 217 18.71 -5.27 -20.10
CA VAL A 217 18.06 -6.16 -19.14
C VAL A 217 18.83 -6.20 -17.81
N VAL A 218 20.15 -6.32 -17.85
CA VAL A 218 21.02 -6.31 -16.66
C VAL A 218 20.91 -4.96 -15.94
N SER A 219 20.88 -3.85 -16.67
CA SER A 219 20.70 -2.53 -16.09
C SER A 219 19.35 -2.38 -15.40
N LEU A 220 18.28 -2.95 -15.95
CA LEU A 220 16.96 -2.96 -15.32
C LEU A 220 16.96 -3.84 -14.07
N PHE A 221 17.58 -5.02 -14.14
CA PHE A 221 17.71 -5.94 -13.00
C PHE A 221 18.47 -5.31 -11.81
N ARG A 222 19.56 -4.60 -12.07
CA ARG A 222 20.28 -3.85 -11.01
C ARG A 222 19.40 -2.78 -10.38
N GLY A 223 18.68 -2.02 -11.20
CA GLY A 223 17.71 -1.04 -10.71
C GLY A 223 16.59 -1.65 -9.87
N TRP A 224 16.16 -2.88 -10.21
CA TRP A 224 15.23 -3.65 -9.39
C TRP A 224 15.87 -4.06 -8.05
N GLN A 225 17.08 -4.63 -8.06
CA GLN A 225 17.78 -5.02 -6.83
C GLN A 225 17.98 -3.85 -5.86
N ASP A 226 18.33 -2.67 -6.36
CA ASP A 226 18.52 -1.46 -5.55
C ASP A 226 17.22 -0.92 -4.92
N ALA A 227 16.07 -1.26 -5.52
CA ALA A 227 14.76 -0.75 -5.13
C ALA A 227 13.91 -1.77 -4.36
N ARG A 228 14.10 -3.07 -4.57
CA ARG A 228 13.17 -4.13 -4.11
C ARG A 228 12.93 -4.10 -2.60
N ASP A 229 13.96 -3.88 -1.79
CA ASP A 229 13.85 -3.87 -0.33
C ASP A 229 13.09 -2.64 0.20
N LYS A 230 12.97 -1.58 -0.62
CA LYS A 230 12.22 -0.36 -0.30
C LYS A 230 10.79 -0.40 -0.84
N ILE A 231 10.53 -1.27 -1.82
CA ILE A 231 9.22 -1.45 -2.46
C ILE A 231 8.32 -2.34 -1.63
N ASP A 232 8.87 -3.41 -1.03
CA ASP A 232 8.09 -4.33 -0.22
C ASP A 232 7.78 -3.75 1.17
N PRO A 233 6.52 -3.37 1.46
CA PRO A 233 6.17 -2.83 2.77
C PRO A 233 6.10 -3.92 3.86
N PHE A 234 6.10 -5.20 3.46
CA PHE A 234 6.04 -6.35 4.37
C PHE A 234 7.42 -6.83 4.83
N SER A 235 8.45 -6.55 4.04
CA SER A 235 9.84 -6.83 4.42
C SER A 235 10.41 -5.78 5.37
N GLN A 236 11.37 -6.19 6.22
CA GLN A 236 12.18 -5.24 6.98
C GLN A 236 13.21 -4.62 6.02
N PRO A 237 13.22 -3.29 5.81
CA PRO A 237 14.22 -2.69 4.94
C PRO A 237 15.61 -2.92 5.56
N ALA A 238 16.49 -3.62 4.83
CA ALA A 238 17.88 -3.88 5.24
C ALA A 238 18.68 -2.57 5.43
N GLY A 239 18.19 -1.45 4.88
CA GLY A 239 18.65 -0.09 5.13
C GLY A 239 17.80 0.93 4.35
N GLY A 240 17.69 2.14 4.89
CA GLY A 240 16.92 3.24 4.27
C GLY A 240 15.44 3.26 4.63
N GLN A 241 14.72 4.28 4.15
CA GLN A 241 13.28 4.42 4.37
C GLN A 241 12.49 3.72 3.26
N PRO A 242 11.39 3.02 3.59
CA PRO A 242 10.51 2.40 2.60
C PRO A 242 9.87 3.47 1.71
N PHE A 243 9.49 3.09 0.50
CA PHE A 243 8.72 3.96 -0.37
C PHE A 243 7.33 4.18 0.21
N PHE A 244 6.93 5.45 0.27
CA PHE A 244 5.67 5.86 0.88
C PHE A 244 4.45 5.28 0.14
N GLY A 245 4.46 5.26 -1.20
CA GLY A 245 3.37 4.73 -2.02
C GLY A 245 2.98 3.28 -1.67
N PRO A 246 3.90 2.30 -1.83
CA PRO A 246 3.63 0.91 -1.46
C PRO A 246 3.16 0.75 0.00
N ALA A 247 3.77 1.51 0.92
CA ALA A 247 3.39 1.46 2.33
C ALA A 247 1.95 1.96 2.56
N VAL A 248 1.52 3.01 1.87
CA VAL A 248 0.14 3.52 1.93
C VAL A 248 -0.86 2.52 1.37
N VAL A 249 -0.53 1.83 0.28
CA VAL A 249 -1.41 0.78 -0.27
C VAL A 249 -1.55 -0.39 0.70
N ALA A 250 -0.43 -0.83 1.30
CA ALA A 250 -0.46 -1.89 2.32
C ALA A 250 -1.24 -1.47 3.57
N LEU A 251 -1.05 -0.24 4.06
CA LEU A 251 -1.83 0.30 5.17
C LEU A 251 -3.33 0.32 4.83
N SER A 252 -3.72 0.75 3.63
CA SER A 252 -5.12 0.76 3.20
C SER A 252 -5.74 -0.64 3.21
N GLN A 253 -4.99 -1.65 2.73
CA GLN A 253 -5.43 -3.05 2.76
C GLN A 253 -5.55 -3.60 4.18
N LEU A 254 -4.58 -3.31 5.04
CA LEU A 254 -4.60 -3.74 6.45
C LEU A 254 -5.70 -3.06 7.25
N LEU A 255 -5.98 -1.79 7.00
CA LEU A 255 -7.11 -1.08 7.63
C LEU A 255 -8.44 -1.71 7.21
N SER A 256 -8.60 -2.08 5.93
CA SER A 256 -9.76 -2.85 5.47
C SER A 256 -9.89 -4.20 6.19
N ALA A 257 -8.80 -4.96 6.28
CA ALA A 257 -8.77 -6.25 7.00
C ALA A 257 -9.08 -6.07 8.49
N THR A 258 -8.54 -5.02 9.13
CA THR A 258 -8.79 -4.68 10.54
C THR A 258 -10.27 -4.38 10.77
N ALA A 259 -10.91 -3.61 9.89
CA ALA A 259 -12.33 -3.31 9.99
C ALA A 259 -13.20 -4.57 9.89
N SER A 260 -12.90 -5.45 8.93
CA SER A 260 -13.56 -6.76 8.80
C SER A 260 -13.34 -7.64 10.04
N GLN A 261 -12.13 -7.63 10.60
CA GLN A 261 -11.82 -8.41 11.79
C GLN A 261 -12.59 -7.92 13.03
N VAL A 262 -12.84 -6.61 13.17
CA VAL A 262 -13.71 -6.10 14.24
C VAL A 262 -15.12 -6.65 14.10
N ASP A 263 -15.66 -6.67 12.88
CA ASP A 263 -17.01 -7.21 12.63
C ASP A 263 -17.05 -8.73 12.97
N GLU A 264 -15.97 -9.47 12.71
CA GLU A 264 -15.81 -10.88 13.10
C GLU A 264 -15.74 -11.08 14.62
N VAL A 265 -14.98 -10.24 15.35
CA VAL A 265 -14.93 -10.28 16.82
C VAL A 265 -16.32 -10.07 17.42
N VAL A 266 -17.09 -9.11 16.90
CA VAL A 266 -18.48 -8.88 17.33
C VAL A 266 -19.36 -10.10 17.03
N ALA A 267 -19.21 -10.73 15.86
CA ALA A 267 -19.94 -11.95 15.52
C ALA A 267 -19.59 -13.11 16.47
N MET A 268 -18.31 -13.29 16.81
CA MET A 268 -17.86 -14.33 17.74
C MET A 268 -18.38 -14.08 19.15
N LEU A 269 -18.38 -12.84 19.63
CA LEU A 269 -18.95 -12.46 20.93
C LEU A 269 -20.45 -12.77 20.99
N ARG A 270 -21.20 -12.45 19.92
CA ARG A 270 -22.63 -12.78 19.83
C ARG A 270 -22.88 -14.28 19.83
N SER A 271 -21.99 -15.07 19.21
CA SER A 271 -22.11 -16.53 19.18
C SER A 271 -22.02 -17.18 20.58
N VAL A 272 -21.38 -16.50 21.53
CA VAL A 272 -21.27 -16.91 22.94
C VAL A 272 -22.19 -16.10 23.85
N PHE A 273 -23.30 -15.59 23.29
CA PHE A 273 -24.35 -14.85 23.96
C PHE A 273 -23.93 -13.52 24.61
N VAL A 274 -22.80 -12.94 24.20
CA VAL A 274 -22.44 -11.56 24.56
C VAL A 274 -23.08 -10.62 23.54
N GLN A 275 -24.15 -9.95 23.95
CA GLN A 275 -24.96 -9.10 23.10
C GLN A 275 -24.40 -7.69 22.99
N GLN A 276 -24.95 -6.88 22.09
CA GLN A 276 -24.48 -5.51 21.85
C GLN A 276 -24.57 -4.65 23.12
N GLU A 277 -25.62 -4.84 23.91
CA GLU A 277 -25.89 -4.11 25.15
C GLU A 277 -24.84 -4.46 26.22
N ASP A 278 -24.41 -5.73 26.26
CA ASP A 278 -23.35 -6.18 27.15
C ASP A 278 -22.03 -5.47 26.82
N LEU A 279 -21.69 -5.33 25.54
CA LEU A 279 -20.46 -4.69 25.10
C LEU A 279 -20.31 -3.25 25.60
N GLU A 280 -21.41 -2.52 25.79
CA GLU A 280 -21.39 -1.13 26.28
C GLU A 280 -21.11 -1.04 27.80
N VAL A 281 -21.33 -2.14 28.54
CA VAL A 281 -21.16 -2.21 29.99
C VAL A 281 -19.85 -2.90 30.36
N LEU A 282 -19.45 -3.93 29.59
CA LEU A 282 -18.23 -4.69 29.83
C LEU A 282 -17.00 -3.80 29.78
N ARG A 283 -16.26 -3.74 30.89
CA ARG A 283 -15.09 -2.88 31.02
C ARG A 283 -13.80 -3.60 30.66
N VAL A 284 -12.98 -2.94 29.88
CA VAL A 284 -11.62 -3.37 29.54
C VAL A 284 -10.60 -2.36 30.10
N PRO A 285 -9.44 -2.85 30.56
CA PRO A 285 -8.40 -1.99 31.09
C PRO A 285 -7.83 -1.11 29.99
N ASP A 286 -7.58 0.15 30.33
CA ASP A 286 -6.83 1.04 29.50
C ASP A 286 -5.38 1.14 30.05
N PRO A 287 -4.35 0.76 29.28
CA PRO A 287 -2.96 0.78 29.74
C PRO A 287 -2.42 2.16 30.12
N ASP A 288 -2.96 3.26 29.56
CA ASP A 288 -2.54 4.62 29.90
C ASP A 288 -3.44 5.25 30.98
N GLY A 289 -4.37 4.47 31.56
CA GLY A 289 -5.18 4.83 32.72
C GLY A 289 -6.68 4.72 32.50
N GLY A 290 -7.39 4.22 33.51
CA GLY A 290 -8.86 4.11 33.51
C GLY A 290 -9.38 2.81 32.88
N THR A 291 -10.65 2.85 32.45
CA THR A 291 -11.32 1.72 31.80
C THR A 291 -12.26 2.25 30.71
N MET A 292 -12.41 1.52 29.62
CA MET A 292 -13.43 1.80 28.59
C MET A 292 -14.37 0.61 28.39
N SER A 293 -15.49 0.83 27.71
CA SER A 293 -16.34 -0.30 27.33
C SER A 293 -15.71 -1.10 26.20
N LEU A 294 -15.91 -2.41 26.17
CA LEU A 294 -15.45 -3.28 25.07
C LEU A 294 -16.06 -2.83 23.74
N GLY A 295 -17.34 -2.45 23.73
CA GLY A 295 -18.01 -1.88 22.56
C GLY A 295 -17.41 -0.54 22.13
N GLY A 296 -16.98 0.29 23.09
CA GLY A 296 -16.25 1.53 22.83
C GLY A 296 -14.91 1.28 22.14
N LEU A 297 -14.13 0.32 22.63
CA LEU A 297 -12.86 -0.08 22.00
C LEU A 297 -13.08 -0.58 20.57
N LEU A 298 -13.98 -1.55 20.37
CA LEU A 298 -14.22 -2.14 19.06
C LEU A 298 -14.70 -1.09 18.04
N ARG A 299 -15.58 -0.18 18.47
CA ARG A 299 -16.04 0.94 17.64
C ARG A 299 -14.89 1.88 17.28
N TRP A 300 -14.03 2.22 18.23
CA TRP A 300 -12.88 3.09 17.99
C TRP A 300 -11.90 2.47 17.00
N VAL A 301 -11.58 1.17 17.14
CA VAL A 301 -10.76 0.44 16.16
C VAL A 301 -11.41 0.48 14.78
N ARG A 302 -12.72 0.25 14.69
CA ARG A 302 -13.46 0.29 13.43
C ARG A 302 -13.50 1.67 12.78
N GLU A 303 -13.70 2.74 13.56
CA GLU A 303 -13.70 4.13 13.09
C GLU A 303 -12.32 4.53 12.57
N PHE A 304 -11.26 4.15 13.29
CA PHE A 304 -9.89 4.33 12.84
C PHE A 304 -9.62 3.59 11.52
N ALA A 305 -10.02 2.33 11.43
CA ALA A 305 -9.82 1.47 10.28
C ALA A 305 -10.62 1.91 9.03
N THR A 306 -11.82 2.47 9.21
CA THR A 306 -12.71 2.81 8.10
C THR A 306 -12.65 4.28 7.66
N PHE A 307 -12.21 5.18 8.53
CA PHE A 307 -12.28 6.62 8.27
C PHE A 307 -11.04 7.38 8.71
N GLU A 308 -10.72 7.39 10.00
CA GLU A 308 -9.69 8.30 10.53
C GLU A 308 -8.30 7.98 9.97
N GLY A 309 -7.95 6.69 9.89
CA GLY A 309 -6.68 6.23 9.36
C GLY A 309 -6.47 6.65 7.91
N GLY A 310 -7.46 6.39 7.05
CA GLY A 310 -7.43 6.82 5.65
C GLY A 310 -7.30 8.34 5.50
N LYS A 311 -8.11 9.10 6.24
CA LYS A 311 -8.05 10.57 6.23
C LYS A 311 -6.70 11.11 6.67
N LEU A 312 -6.06 10.52 7.69
CA LEU A 312 -4.73 10.93 8.15
C LEU A 312 -3.65 10.66 7.09
N ILE A 313 -3.76 9.56 6.36
CA ILE A 313 -2.87 9.24 5.24
C ILE A 313 -3.08 10.23 4.08
N GLU A 314 -4.34 10.50 3.70
CA GLU A 314 -4.70 11.39 2.58
C GLU A 314 -4.32 12.85 2.84
N SER A 315 -4.75 13.38 3.98
CA SER A 315 -4.68 14.83 4.25
C SER A 315 -3.33 15.29 4.78
N ALA A 316 -2.62 14.44 5.52
CA ALA A 316 -1.37 14.80 6.19
C ALA A 316 -0.16 14.02 5.67
N GLY A 317 -0.37 13.07 4.75
CA GLY A 317 0.71 12.37 4.05
C GLY A 317 1.71 11.70 4.99
N LYS A 318 2.99 11.74 4.61
CA LYS A 318 4.08 11.08 5.35
C LYS A 318 4.19 11.55 6.81
N GLU A 319 4.05 12.85 7.04
CA GLU A 319 4.12 13.43 8.40
C GLU A 319 2.92 13.02 9.26
N GLY A 320 1.72 13.04 8.68
CA GLY A 320 0.51 12.55 9.36
C GLY A 320 0.61 11.09 9.77
N VAL A 321 1.18 10.26 8.90
CA VAL A 321 1.44 8.85 9.20
C VAL A 321 2.48 8.69 10.30
N GLY A 322 3.58 9.45 10.21
CA GLY A 322 4.69 9.43 11.16
C GLY A 322 4.39 9.98 12.55
N THR A 323 3.31 10.75 12.70
CA THR A 323 2.93 11.41 13.96
C THR A 323 1.59 10.90 14.46
N SER A 324 0.47 11.43 13.99
CA SER A 324 -0.86 11.16 14.54
C SER A 324 -1.33 9.72 14.29
N PHE A 325 -1.16 9.21 13.07
CA PHE A 325 -1.63 7.86 12.71
C PHE A 325 -0.97 6.79 13.58
N ILE A 326 0.36 6.80 13.66
CA ILE A 326 1.11 5.79 14.42
C ILE A 326 0.81 5.86 15.92
N GLN A 327 0.52 7.04 16.46
CA GLN A 327 0.14 7.19 17.87
C GLN A 327 -1.21 6.53 18.15
N ILE A 328 -2.21 6.75 17.30
CA ILE A 328 -3.53 6.11 17.43
C ILE A 328 -3.40 4.60 17.23
N ALA A 329 -2.69 4.14 16.19
CA ALA A 329 -2.50 2.72 15.93
C ALA A 329 -1.81 1.99 17.09
N ARG A 330 -0.72 2.54 17.65
CA ARG A 330 -0.03 1.98 18.82
C ARG A 330 -0.89 1.98 20.07
N ARG A 331 -1.76 2.98 20.23
CA ARG A 331 -2.68 3.07 21.35
C ARG A 331 -3.72 1.96 21.28
N LEU A 332 -4.36 1.80 20.12
CA LEU A 332 -5.32 0.74 19.86
C LEU A 332 -4.69 -0.64 20.02
N GLN A 333 -3.51 -0.86 19.41
CA GLN A 333 -2.72 -2.08 19.55
C GLN A 333 -2.49 -2.39 21.04
N ARG A 334 -1.94 -1.45 21.81
CA ARG A 334 -1.68 -1.67 23.24
C ARG A 334 -2.93 -2.04 24.03
N ILE A 335 -4.08 -1.44 23.75
CA ILE A 335 -5.32 -1.80 24.45
C ILE A 335 -5.75 -3.22 24.08
N VAL A 336 -5.73 -3.57 22.79
CA VAL A 336 -6.11 -4.90 22.28
C VAL A 336 -5.17 -5.99 22.80
N THR A 337 -3.85 -5.78 22.74
CA THR A 337 -2.84 -6.71 23.26
C THR A 337 -3.04 -6.99 24.76
N ASN A 338 -3.45 -5.98 25.53
CA ASN A 338 -3.69 -6.11 26.97
C ASN A 338 -5.11 -6.63 27.32
N LEU A 339 -5.92 -7.04 26.34
CA LEU A 339 -7.18 -7.68 26.63
C LEU A 339 -6.95 -9.01 27.36
N PRO A 340 -7.81 -9.37 28.34
CA PRO A 340 -7.64 -10.61 29.09
C PRO A 340 -7.58 -11.85 28.20
N ARG A 341 -6.46 -12.58 28.24
CA ARG A 341 -6.27 -13.83 27.48
C ARG A 341 -6.65 -15.07 28.28
N GLN A 342 -7.05 -16.13 27.58
CA GLN A 342 -7.22 -17.46 28.18
C GLN A 342 -5.84 -17.99 28.58
N ASN A 343 -5.58 -18.12 29.89
CA ASN A 343 -4.30 -18.67 30.36
C ASN A 343 -4.40 -20.20 30.39
N THR A 344 -3.60 -20.88 29.55
CA THR A 344 -3.54 -22.34 29.42
C THR A 344 -2.69 -23.04 30.50
N GLY A 345 -1.98 -22.29 31.34
CA GLY A 345 -1.16 -22.81 32.43
C GLY A 345 -1.57 -22.20 33.77
N GLY A 346 -1.99 -23.03 34.72
CA GLY A 346 -2.39 -22.59 36.05
C GLY A 346 -1.29 -21.79 36.75
N LEU A 347 -1.52 -20.49 36.91
CA LEU A 347 -1.20 -19.60 38.03
C LEU A 347 -1.77 -18.23 37.62
N ASN A 348 -2.50 -17.57 38.52
CA ASN A 348 -3.21 -16.32 38.25
C ASN A 348 -2.26 -15.10 38.06
N GLY A 349 -1.54 -15.03 36.95
CA GLY A 349 -1.01 -13.80 36.33
C GLY A 349 -1.39 -13.89 34.85
N ASP A 350 -1.91 -12.90 34.14
CA ASP A 350 -1.59 -11.46 34.13
C ASP A 350 -2.84 -10.58 33.96
N VAL A 351 -4.01 -11.07 34.39
CA VAL A 351 -5.20 -10.20 34.43
C VAL A 351 -5.28 -9.60 35.82
N PRO A 352 -5.26 -8.26 35.99
CA PRO A 352 -5.55 -7.65 37.29
C PRO A 352 -6.86 -8.27 37.79
N GLY A 353 -6.82 -8.85 39.00
CA GLY A 353 -7.83 -9.82 39.49
C GLY A 353 -9.28 -9.33 39.46
N ASN A 354 -9.51 -8.05 39.23
CA ASN A 354 -10.83 -7.42 39.15
C ASN A 354 -11.51 -7.57 37.78
N PHE A 355 -10.77 -7.81 36.68
CA PHE A 355 -11.36 -7.82 35.32
C PHE A 355 -11.80 -9.21 34.84
N ARG A 356 -11.19 -10.29 35.33
CA ARG A 356 -11.75 -11.64 35.11
C ARG A 356 -13.12 -11.80 35.75
N ALA A 357 -13.41 -11.03 36.80
CA ALA A 357 -14.72 -10.97 37.43
C ALA A 357 -15.75 -10.13 36.65
N SER A 358 -15.31 -9.24 35.75
CA SER A 358 -16.19 -8.35 34.97
C SER A 358 -16.51 -8.86 33.57
N LEU A 359 -15.71 -9.77 33.00
CA LEU A 359 -15.94 -10.34 31.67
C LEU A 359 -16.66 -11.70 31.76
N PRO A 360 -17.67 -11.95 30.90
CA PRO A 360 -18.44 -13.19 30.94
C PRO A 360 -17.59 -14.38 30.47
N PRO A 361 -17.88 -15.62 30.94
CA PRO A 361 -17.13 -16.82 30.53
C PRO A 361 -16.99 -17.00 29.01
N GLY A 362 -18.03 -16.61 28.24
CA GLY A 362 -18.02 -16.66 26.78
C GLY A 362 -16.88 -15.86 26.13
N PHE A 363 -16.46 -14.75 26.75
CA PHE A 363 -15.32 -13.95 26.28
C PHE A 363 -14.02 -14.77 26.22
N PHE A 364 -13.86 -15.74 27.12
CA PHE A 364 -12.68 -16.60 27.20
C PHE A 364 -12.79 -17.87 26.35
N SER A 365 -13.82 -17.99 25.51
CA SER A 365 -13.93 -19.09 24.56
C SER A 365 -12.84 -19.01 23.49
N SER A 366 -12.36 -20.16 23.01
CA SER A 366 -11.28 -20.25 22.01
C SER A 366 -11.59 -19.45 20.73
N ARG A 367 -12.87 -19.40 20.32
CA ARG A 367 -13.31 -18.65 19.13
C ARG A 367 -13.20 -17.13 19.30
N VAL A 368 -13.59 -16.60 20.45
CA VAL A 368 -13.49 -15.16 20.74
C VAL A 368 -12.03 -14.79 20.90
N GLN A 369 -11.26 -15.58 21.65
CA GLN A 369 -9.84 -15.34 21.87
C GLN A 369 -9.06 -15.32 20.56
N ARG A 370 -9.29 -16.30 19.67
CA ARG A 370 -8.69 -16.33 18.34
C ARG A 370 -9.03 -15.10 17.51
N ALA A 371 -10.29 -14.67 17.50
CA ALA A 371 -10.69 -13.49 16.74
C ALA A 371 -10.01 -12.21 17.27
N ILE A 372 -9.80 -12.11 18.59
CA ILE A 372 -9.07 -11.00 19.22
C ILE A 372 -7.56 -11.10 18.93
N ASP A 373 -6.98 -12.30 18.90
CA ASP A 373 -5.57 -12.51 18.51
C ASP A 373 -5.34 -12.07 17.06
N GLU A 374 -6.21 -12.46 16.14
CA GLU A 374 -6.16 -12.02 14.74
C GLU A 374 -6.37 -10.49 14.60
N LEU A 375 -7.15 -9.86 15.48
CA LEU A 375 -7.27 -8.39 15.51
C LEU A 375 -5.98 -7.71 16.00
N ASP A 376 -5.34 -8.29 17.04
CA ASP A 376 -4.05 -7.84 17.56
C ASP A 376 -2.97 -7.94 16.46
N ASP A 377 -2.93 -9.07 15.74
CA ASP A 377 -2.00 -9.29 14.62
C ASP A 377 -2.16 -8.24 13.51
N HIS A 378 -3.40 -7.92 13.10
CA HIS A 378 -3.64 -6.87 12.11
C HIS A 378 -3.18 -5.49 12.60
N LEU A 379 -3.45 -5.13 13.87
CA LEU A 379 -3.01 -3.85 14.44
C LEU A 379 -1.49 -3.77 14.61
N GLN A 380 -0.85 -4.88 15.02
CA GLN A 380 0.61 -5.02 15.05
C GLN A 380 1.20 -4.74 13.67
N GLU A 381 0.61 -5.31 12.64
CA GLU A 381 1.07 -5.16 11.26
C GLU A 381 0.88 -3.72 10.75
N VAL A 382 -0.26 -3.07 11.05
CA VAL A 382 -0.48 -1.64 10.79
C VAL A 382 0.61 -0.79 11.43
N VAL A 383 0.93 -1.05 12.70
CA VAL A 383 2.00 -0.33 13.44
C VAL A 383 3.37 -0.60 12.83
N ARG A 384 3.65 -1.85 12.44
CA ARG A 384 4.92 -2.28 11.84
C ARG A 384 5.19 -1.52 10.54
N ILE A 385 4.19 -1.40 9.66
CA ILE A 385 4.31 -0.67 8.38
C ILE A 385 4.39 0.84 8.58
N ALA A 386 3.60 1.40 9.51
CA ALA A 386 3.58 2.84 9.73
C ALA A 386 4.82 3.39 10.46
N ALA A 387 5.44 2.59 11.35
CA ALA A 387 6.58 3.02 12.16
C ALA A 387 7.81 3.55 11.38
N PRO A 388 8.27 2.94 10.28
CA PRO A 388 9.43 3.44 9.53
C PRO A 388 9.14 4.70 8.69
N ILE A 389 7.88 5.01 8.39
CA ILE A 389 7.50 6.13 7.50
C ILE A 389 7.88 7.50 8.11
N GLY A 390 7.75 7.65 9.43
CA GLY A 390 7.95 8.93 10.13
C GLY A 390 9.37 9.25 10.58
N ARG A 391 10.33 8.33 10.49
CA ARG A 391 11.69 8.52 11.07
C ARG A 391 12.63 9.39 10.22
N GLY A 392 12.09 10.37 9.50
CA GLY A 392 12.82 11.20 8.53
C GLY A 392 13.49 12.45 9.09
N TYR A 393 13.25 12.79 10.36
CA TYR A 393 13.84 13.98 10.98
C TYR A 393 14.39 13.64 12.36
N SER A 394 15.64 13.19 12.41
CA SER A 394 16.49 13.52 13.54
C SER A 394 17.38 14.65 13.03
N PRO A 395 17.17 15.92 13.44
CA PRO A 395 18.17 16.93 13.20
C PRO A 395 19.39 16.47 13.96
N SER A 396 20.40 15.98 13.25
CA SER A 396 21.73 15.77 13.82
C SER A 396 22.14 17.11 14.43
N SER A 397 22.07 17.18 15.75
CA SER A 397 22.62 18.26 16.58
C SER A 397 24.14 18.15 16.60
N SER A 398 24.75 18.26 15.42
CA SER A 398 26.20 18.26 15.24
C SER A 398 26.61 18.89 13.90
N ASP A 399 26.01 20.02 13.54
CA ASP A 399 26.63 20.95 12.59
C ASP A 399 26.91 22.26 13.33
N PRO A 400 28.15 22.50 13.78
CA PRO A 400 28.58 23.83 14.18
C PRO A 400 28.80 24.64 12.90
N ASN A 401 27.99 25.68 12.70
CA ASN A 401 28.00 26.64 11.58
C ASN A 401 27.40 26.17 10.23
N PRO A 402 26.14 26.51 9.94
CA PRO A 402 25.75 26.78 8.56
C PRO A 402 26.44 28.07 8.07
N PRO A 403 27.00 28.13 6.84
CA PRO A 403 27.45 29.39 6.27
C PRO A 403 26.27 30.35 6.16
N ALA A 404 26.47 31.59 6.58
CA ALA A 404 25.44 32.62 6.53
C ALA A 404 24.86 32.73 5.10
N PRO A 405 23.53 32.90 4.96
CA PRO A 405 22.92 33.09 3.66
C PRO A 405 23.52 34.35 2.99
N PRO A 406 23.77 34.34 1.66
CA PRO A 406 24.23 35.52 0.96
C PRO A 406 23.18 36.62 1.12
N THR A 407 23.62 37.77 1.61
CA THR A 407 22.78 38.98 1.73
C THR A 407 22.14 39.28 0.37
N PRO A 408 20.81 39.44 0.29
CA PRO A 408 20.16 39.82 -0.95
C PRO A 408 20.70 41.18 -1.41
N GLN A 409 21.27 41.24 -2.61
CA GLN A 409 21.50 42.51 -3.28
C GLN A 409 20.12 43.13 -3.53
N LEU A 410 19.84 44.23 -2.82
CA LEU A 410 18.70 45.10 -3.07
C LEU A 410 18.73 45.56 -4.53
N MET A 411 17.78 45.06 -5.33
CA MET A 411 17.42 45.72 -6.58
C MET A 411 16.82 47.09 -6.24
N PRO A 412 17.14 48.16 -7.00
CA PRO A 412 16.58 49.48 -6.74
C PRO A 412 15.07 49.49 -6.98
N GLU A 413 14.33 50.17 -6.09
CA GLU A 413 12.88 50.35 -6.14
C GLU A 413 12.39 50.94 -7.47
N PRO A 414 11.20 50.54 -7.97
CA PRO A 414 10.58 51.17 -9.11
C PRO A 414 10.01 52.54 -8.73
N THR A 415 10.51 53.59 -9.40
CA THR A 415 10.08 54.98 -9.26
C THR A 415 8.60 55.15 -9.68
N PRO A 416 7.76 55.91 -8.94
CA PRO A 416 6.37 56.17 -9.34
C PRO A 416 6.28 57.12 -10.56
N PRO A 417 5.17 57.06 -11.33
CA PRO A 417 5.05 57.78 -12.60
C PRO A 417 4.82 59.29 -12.43
N THR A 418 5.58 60.08 -13.18
CA THR A 418 5.48 61.55 -13.27
C THR A 418 4.37 61.96 -14.27
N PRO A 419 3.56 63.01 -14.00
CA PRO A 419 2.47 63.47 -14.90
C PRO A 419 2.96 64.18 -16.18
N PRO A 420 2.10 64.36 -17.19
CA PRO A 420 2.51 64.76 -18.55
C PRO A 420 2.93 66.23 -18.66
N GLU A 421 3.96 66.44 -19.47
CA GLU A 421 4.64 67.70 -19.77
C GLU A 421 3.85 68.52 -20.82
N ALA A 422 3.53 69.77 -20.48
CA ALA A 422 2.92 70.75 -21.37
C ALA A 422 3.98 71.74 -21.89
N GLU A 423 3.79 72.15 -23.15
CA GLU A 423 4.70 72.89 -24.03
C GLU A 423 5.11 74.33 -23.61
N GLU A 424 6.19 74.76 -24.30
CA GLU A 424 6.71 76.11 -24.60
C GLU A 424 7.78 76.74 -23.67
N PRO A 425 8.67 77.63 -24.19
CA PRO A 425 9.10 77.91 -25.58
C PRO A 425 10.65 78.01 -25.76
N PRO A 426 11.17 78.16 -27.00
CA PRO A 426 12.61 78.08 -27.29
C PRO A 426 13.31 79.44 -27.30
N LYS A 427 14.60 79.47 -26.92
CA LYS A 427 15.67 80.44 -27.29
C LYS A 427 16.95 80.18 -26.46
N PRO A 428 18.15 80.70 -26.83
CA PRO A 428 18.65 81.07 -28.14
C PRO A 428 20.03 80.44 -28.47
N ARG A 429 20.33 80.43 -29.75
CA ARG A 429 21.60 80.06 -30.39
C ARG A 429 22.57 81.24 -30.30
N THR A 430 23.77 81.06 -29.75
CA THR A 430 24.88 82.00 -29.98
C THR A 430 26.20 81.29 -30.27
N THR A 431 26.88 81.90 -31.22
CA THR A 431 27.98 81.44 -32.05
C THR A 431 29.34 81.73 -31.43
N ARG A 432 30.26 80.78 -31.63
CA ARG A 432 31.68 80.94 -32.00
C ARG A 432 32.13 82.41 -32.24
N LYS A 433 33.20 82.85 -31.59
CA LYS A 433 34.37 83.38 -32.32
C LYS A 433 35.63 83.53 -31.47
N ARG A 434 36.68 83.00 -32.08
CA ARG A 434 38.10 83.22 -31.89
C ARG A 434 38.40 84.67 -32.31
N THR A 435 39.09 85.43 -31.47
CA THR A 435 39.81 86.64 -31.91
C THR A 435 41.21 86.22 -32.31
N GLY A 436 41.43 86.28 -33.62
CA GLY A 436 42.69 86.45 -34.30
C GLY A 436 42.41 87.42 -35.43
N GLN A 437 42.89 88.66 -35.22
CA GLN A 437 42.80 89.89 -36.03
C GLN A 437 41.43 90.57 -36.14
#